data_AF-A0A5T5VV13-F1
#
_entry.id   AF-A0A5T5VV13-F1
#
_cell.length_a   1.000
_cell.length_b   1.000
_cell.length_c   1.000
_cell.angle_alpha   90.00
_cell.angle_beta   90.00
_cell.angle_gamma   90.00
#
_symmetry.space_group_name_H-M   'P 1'
#
loop_
_entity.id
_entity.type
_entity.pdbx_description
1 polymer ?
#
loop_
_entity_poly.entity_id
_entity_poly.type
_entity_poly.pdbx_seq_one_letter_code
_entity_poly.pdbx_strand_id
1 'polypeptide(L)'
;MADRQSRTPKYEMTVSDIRRKEAHEREIMVVEAVAKVFIQEKVEPQMTLKKFAECYRNGDFQSVIDDANRGELKLVKTEKNKQRKVDMIAYFADGLLNFFNNQSRGFRA
;
A
#
# COMPACT_ATOMS: atom_id res chain seq x y z
N MET A 1 0.60 -20.61 -52.96
CA MET A 1 0.45 -19.58 -51.91
C MET A 1 0.38 -20.32 -50.58
N ALA A 2 1.50 -20.43 -49.87
CA ALA A 2 1.54 -21.13 -48.59
C ALA A 2 1.20 -20.13 -47.48
N ASP A 3 0.03 -20.31 -46.87
CA ASP A 3 -0.43 -19.54 -45.72
C ASP A 3 0.59 -19.65 -44.58
N ARG A 4 1.32 -18.56 -44.34
CA ARG A 4 2.04 -18.35 -43.09
C ARG A 4 1.02 -18.02 -42.02
N GLN A 5 0.36 -19.04 -41.47
CA GLN A 5 -0.33 -18.89 -40.20
C GLN A 5 0.69 -18.47 -39.15
N SER A 6 0.71 -17.16 -38.85
CA SER A 6 1.42 -16.60 -37.72
C SER A 6 0.90 -17.27 -36.46
N ARG A 7 1.65 -18.26 -35.96
CA ARG A 7 1.44 -18.83 -34.64
C ARG A 7 1.89 -17.79 -33.61
N THR A 8 1.06 -16.79 -33.34
CA THR A 8 1.17 -16.05 -32.09
C THR A 8 0.95 -17.06 -30.96
N PRO A 9 1.93 -17.29 -30.07
CA PRO A 9 1.70 -18.16 -28.94
C PRO A 9 0.59 -17.53 -28.09
N LYS A 10 -0.47 -18.31 -27.82
CA LYS A 10 -1.46 -17.96 -26.79
C LYS A 10 -0.67 -17.88 -25.50
N TYR A 11 -0.56 -16.69 -24.91
CA TYR A 11 0.13 -16.52 -23.63
C TYR A 11 -0.71 -17.25 -22.58
N GLU A 12 -0.30 -18.47 -22.21
CA GLU A 12 -0.88 -19.19 -21.09
C GLU A 12 -0.42 -18.50 -19.82
N MET A 13 -1.37 -18.03 -19.00
CA MET A 13 -1.04 -17.44 -17.71
C MET A 13 -0.30 -18.47 -16.86
N THR A 14 0.92 -18.12 -16.47
CA THR A 14 1.73 -18.99 -15.63
C THR A 14 1.18 -19.03 -14.21
N VAL A 15 1.54 -20.05 -13.43
CA VAL A 15 1.22 -20.10 -12.00
C VAL A 15 1.74 -18.86 -11.26
N SER A 16 2.87 -18.30 -11.70
CA SER A 16 3.38 -17.01 -11.18
C SER A 16 2.46 -15.84 -11.51
N ASP A 17 1.88 -15.78 -12.70
CA ASP A 17 0.96 -14.70 -13.09
C ASP A 17 -0.35 -14.78 -12.29
N ILE A 18 -0.87 -16.00 -12.08
CA ILE A 18 -2.05 -16.23 -11.23
C ILE A 18 -1.77 -15.75 -9.81
N ARG A 19 -0.64 -16.13 -9.21
CA ARG A 19 -0.26 -15.70 -7.85
C ARG A 19 -0.07 -14.19 -7.73
N ARG A 20 0.51 -13.54 -8.75
CA ARG A 20 0.63 -12.07 -8.77
C ARG A 20 -0.74 -11.40 -8.84
N LYS A 21 -1.64 -11.94 -9.65
CA LYS A 21 -3.01 -11.44 -9.76
C LYS A 21 -3.76 -11.57 -8.42
N GLU A 22 -3.70 -12.73 -7.79
CA GLU A 22 -4.32 -12.95 -6.47
C GLU A 22 -3.74 -12.02 -5.39
N ALA A 23 -2.42 -11.80 -5.39
CA ALA A 23 -1.78 -10.87 -4.46
C ALA A 23 -2.29 -9.45 -4.67
N HIS A 24 -2.39 -9.01 -5.93
CA HIS A 24 -2.91 -7.70 -6.28
C HIS A 24 -4.40 -7.53 -5.90
N GLU A 25 -5.23 -8.54 -6.11
CA GLU A 25 -6.63 -8.53 -5.68
C GLU A 25 -6.75 -8.38 -4.15
N ARG A 26 -5.89 -9.06 -3.37
CA ARG A 26 -5.84 -8.87 -1.91
C ARG A 26 -5.43 -7.46 -1.52
N GLU A 27 -4.44 -6.88 -2.19
CA GLU A 27 -4.03 -5.48 -1.96
C GLU A 27 -5.21 -4.51 -2.17
N ILE A 28 -5.95 -4.67 -3.27
CA ILE A 28 -7.14 -3.86 -3.56
C ILE A 28 -8.17 -4.01 -2.45
N MET A 29 -8.50 -5.25 -2.06
CA MET A 29 -9.49 -5.51 -1.01
C MET A 29 -9.11 -4.86 0.33
N VAL A 30 -7.83 -4.92 0.72
CA VAL A 30 -7.34 -4.29 1.96
C VAL A 30 -7.46 -2.77 1.87
N VAL A 31 -7.03 -2.17 0.76
CA VAL A 31 -7.12 -0.71 0.54
C VAL A 31 -8.57 -0.24 0.56
N GLU A 32 -9.48 -0.96 -0.10
CA GLU A 32 -10.91 -0.64 -0.10
C GLU A 32 -11.53 -0.75 1.30
N ALA A 33 -11.16 -1.77 2.07
CA ALA A 33 -11.64 -1.94 3.44
C ALA A 33 -11.17 -0.80 4.34
N VAL A 34 -9.88 -0.44 4.28
CA VAL A 34 -9.32 0.69 5.05
C VAL A 34 -9.98 2.00 4.64
N ALA A 35 -10.13 2.26 3.34
CA ALA A 35 -10.77 3.48 2.85
C ALA A 35 -12.22 3.62 3.37
N LYS A 36 -12.99 2.52 3.39
CA LYS A 36 -14.35 2.51 3.95
C LYS A 36 -14.38 2.89 5.43
N VAL A 37 -13.47 2.32 6.24
CA VAL A 37 -13.35 2.66 7.67
C VAL A 37 -13.02 4.14 7.85
N PHE A 38 -12.10 4.66 7.05
CA PHE A 38 -11.72 6.08 7.10
C PHE A 38 -12.90 7.02 6.81
N ILE A 39 -13.72 6.67 5.81
CA ILE A 39 -14.93 7.42 5.46
C ILE A 39 -15.96 7.35 6.60
N GLN A 40 -16.16 6.17 7.19
CA GLN A 40 -17.11 5.96 8.30
C GLN A 40 -16.72 6.75 9.55
N GLU A 41 -15.45 6.71 9.92
CA GLU A 41 -14.89 7.39 11.10
C GLU A 41 -14.60 8.88 10.86
N LYS A 42 -14.87 9.40 9.66
CA LYS A 42 -14.59 10.79 9.25
C LYS A 42 -13.12 11.18 9.49
N VAL A 43 -12.20 10.21 9.35
CA VAL A 43 -10.76 10.43 9.49
C VAL A 43 -10.22 10.97 8.16
N GLU A 44 -9.35 11.97 8.24
CA GLU A 44 -8.70 12.51 7.05
C GLU A 44 -7.81 11.43 6.40
N PRO A 45 -7.98 11.16 5.09
CA PRO A 45 -7.16 10.17 4.38
C PRO A 45 -5.72 10.64 4.17
N GLN A 46 -5.48 11.94 4.31
CA GLN A 46 -4.16 12.55 4.20
C GLN A 46 -3.93 13.52 5.35
N MET A 47 -2.79 13.41 6.02
CA MET A 47 -2.51 14.17 7.23
C MET A 47 -1.12 14.81 7.17
N THR A 48 -0.96 16.04 7.65
CA THR A 48 0.38 16.64 7.74
C THR A 48 1.25 15.85 8.72
N LEU A 49 2.57 15.86 8.55
CA LEU A 49 3.50 15.19 9.48
C LEU A 49 3.28 15.61 10.94
N LYS A 50 2.97 16.89 11.18
CA LYS A 50 2.69 17.41 12.53
C LYS A 50 1.44 16.79 13.14
N LYS A 51 0.31 16.83 12.40
CA LYS A 51 -0.96 16.26 12.88
C LYS A 51 -0.86 14.74 13.03
N PHE A 52 -0.09 14.07 12.16
CA PHE A 52 0.20 12.65 12.28
C PHE A 52 0.96 12.33 13.58
N ALA A 53 1.98 13.12 13.91
CA ALA A 53 2.73 12.95 15.15
C ALA A 53 1.81 13.09 16.37
N GLU A 54 0.98 14.13 16.40
CA GLU A 54 0.01 14.40 17.46
C GLU A 54 -0.98 13.24 17.65
N CYS A 55 -1.51 12.68 16.55
CA CYS A 55 -2.53 11.62 16.61
C CYS A 55 -1.95 10.21 16.85
N TYR A 56 -0.78 9.88 16.29
CA TYR A 56 -0.32 8.48 16.17
C TYR A 56 1.07 8.21 16.75
N ARG A 57 1.85 9.23 17.10
CA ARG A 57 3.20 9.08 17.68
C ARG A 57 3.36 9.85 18.98
N ASN A 58 2.28 10.03 19.73
CA ASN A 58 2.28 10.73 21.03
C ASN A 58 2.90 12.14 20.97
N GLY A 59 2.77 12.83 19.83
CA GLY A 59 3.37 14.14 19.61
C GLY A 59 4.86 14.14 19.24
N ASP A 60 5.51 12.99 19.06
CA ASP A 60 6.92 12.90 18.65
C ASP A 60 7.09 13.28 17.16
N PHE A 61 7.19 14.58 16.94
CA PHE A 61 7.34 15.14 15.59
C PHE A 61 8.73 14.86 14.99
N GLN A 62 9.77 14.77 15.82
CA GLN A 62 11.12 14.55 15.31
C GLN A 62 11.27 13.14 14.75
N SER A 63 10.78 12.12 15.46
CA SER A 63 10.75 10.75 14.92
C SER A 63 9.97 10.67 13.61
N VAL A 64 8.82 11.36 13.49
CA VAL A 64 8.03 11.37 12.25
C VAL A 64 8.79 12.03 11.09
N ILE A 65 9.57 13.08 11.35
CA ILE A 65 10.44 13.70 10.32
C ILE A 65 11.53 12.70 9.90
N ASP A 66 12.16 12.04 10.86
CA ASP A 66 13.24 11.09 10.60
C ASP A 66 12.73 9.89 9.78
N ASP A 67 11.58 9.30 10.16
CA ASP A 67 10.92 8.23 9.41
C ASP A 67 10.54 8.69 7.99
N ALA A 68 10.02 9.92 7.84
CA ALA A 68 9.70 10.50 6.54
C ALA A 68 10.95 10.71 5.67
N ASN A 69 12.08 11.12 6.26
CA ASN A 69 13.34 11.31 5.55
C ASN A 69 13.99 9.99 5.15
N ARG A 70 13.80 8.94 5.95
CA ARG A 70 14.24 7.57 5.64
C ARG A 70 13.35 6.88 4.60
N GLY A 71 12.17 7.44 4.30
CA GLY A 71 11.19 6.85 3.39
C GLY A 71 10.36 5.73 4.03
N GLU A 72 10.35 5.66 5.36
CA GLU A 72 9.58 4.68 6.13
C GLU A 72 8.10 5.08 6.26
N LEU A 73 7.77 6.36 6.03
CA LEU A 73 6.39 6.84 5.93
C LEU A 73 5.92 6.93 4.48
N LYS A 74 4.69 6.49 4.22
CA LYS A 74 4.02 6.66 2.93
C LYS A 74 3.56 8.10 2.78
N LEU A 75 4.29 8.87 1.97
CA LEU A 75 3.99 10.27 1.72
C LEU A 75 3.21 10.45 0.42
N VAL A 76 2.25 11.38 0.43
CA VAL A 76 1.61 11.87 -0.79
C VAL A 76 2.65 12.60 -1.63
N LYS A 77 2.71 12.31 -2.94
CA LYS A 77 3.58 13.03 -3.87
C LYS A 77 3.12 14.49 -3.96
N THR A 78 3.91 15.40 -3.40
CA THR A 78 3.67 16.85 -3.52
C THR A 78 4.91 17.54 -4.07
N GLU A 79 4.74 18.53 -4.96
CA GLU A 79 5.83 19.22 -5.65
C GLU A 79 6.77 20.04 -4.75
N LYS A 80 6.46 20.22 -3.46
CA LYS A 80 7.29 20.97 -2.52
C LYS A 80 7.38 20.31 -1.15
N ASN A 81 8.62 20.09 -0.68
CA ASN A 81 9.00 19.53 0.63
C ASN A 81 8.29 20.16 1.85
N LYS A 82 7.68 21.34 1.72
CA LYS A 82 7.03 22.05 2.84
C LYS A 82 5.59 21.62 3.14
N GLN A 83 5.00 20.72 2.33
CA GLN A 83 3.64 20.21 2.56
C GLN A 83 3.57 18.67 2.54
N ARG A 84 4.60 17.99 3.05
CA ARG A 84 4.58 16.53 3.16
C ARG A 84 3.38 16.09 4.00
N LYS A 85 2.54 15.26 3.39
CA LYS A 85 1.39 14.62 4.04
C LYS A 85 1.59 13.11 4.01
N VAL A 86 1.26 12.46 5.11
CA VAL A 86 1.15 11.01 5.21
C VAL A 86 -0.13 10.60 4.49
N ASP A 87 -0.02 9.64 3.58
CA ASP A 87 -1.14 8.91 3.03
C ASP A 87 -1.54 7.84 4.05
N MET A 88 -2.63 8.10 4.78
CA MET A 88 -3.04 7.25 5.89
C MET A 88 -3.59 5.91 5.38
N ILE A 89 -4.22 5.91 4.21
CA ILE A 89 -4.74 4.68 3.60
C ILE A 89 -3.56 3.77 3.26
N ALA A 90 -2.55 4.30 2.58
CA ALA A 90 -1.34 3.54 2.24
C ALA A 90 -0.60 3.06 3.49
N TYR A 91 -0.49 3.91 4.52
CA TYR A 91 0.16 3.56 5.78
C TYR A 91 -0.49 2.36 6.48
N PHE A 92 -1.82 2.39 6.68
CA PHE A 92 -2.52 1.30 7.36
C PHE A 92 -2.68 0.06 6.48
N ALA A 93 -2.87 0.23 5.17
CA ALA A 93 -2.95 -0.90 4.24
C ALA A 93 -1.65 -1.70 4.21
N ASP A 94 -0.50 -1.04 4.20
CA ASP A 94 0.82 -1.71 4.25
C ASP A 94 0.99 -2.49 5.56
N GLY A 95 0.57 -1.90 6.70
CA GLY A 95 0.56 -2.59 7.99
C GLY A 95 -0.27 -3.88 7.99
N LEU A 96 -1.50 -3.82 7.45
CA LEU A 96 -2.40 -4.97 7.35
C LEU A 96 -1.88 -6.04 6.38
N LEU A 97 -1.37 -5.63 5.22
CA LEU A 97 -0.77 -6.55 4.24
C LEU A 97 0.41 -7.30 4.84
N ASN A 98 1.29 -6.59 5.55
CA ASN A 98 2.42 -7.21 6.25
C ASN A 98 1.97 -8.20 7.33
N PHE A 99 0.91 -7.87 8.08
CA PHE A 99 0.32 -8.82 9.04
C PHE A 99 -0.18 -10.10 8.37
N PHE A 100 -0.97 -10.00 7.29
CA PHE A 100 -1.48 -11.17 6.56
C PHE A 100 -0.36 -11.99 5.90
N ASN A 101 0.67 -11.32 5.37
CA ASN A 101 1.83 -11.97 4.80
C ASN A 101 2.66 -12.72 5.86
N ASN A 102 2.72 -12.19 7.09
CA ASN A 102 3.40 -12.86 8.20
C ASN A 102 2.59 -14.04 8.73
N GLN A 103 1.26 -13.94 8.81
CA GLN A 103 0.41 -15.07 9.22
C GLN A 103 0.48 -16.24 8.23
N SER A 104 0.55 -15.96 6.93
CA SER A 104 0.70 -17.00 5.90
C SER A 104 2.09 -17.66 5.88
N ARG A 105 3.12 -17.05 6.48
CA ARG A 105 4.44 -17.67 6.70
C ARG A 105 4.47 -18.60 7.92
N GLY A 106 3.67 -18.32 8.95
CA GLY A 106 3.56 -19.16 10.16
C GLY A 106 2.88 -20.51 9.94
N PHE A 107 2.16 -20.69 8.82
CA PHE A 107 1.44 -21.93 8.49
C PHE A 107 2.29 -22.99 7.75
N ARG A 108 3.60 -22.77 7.62
CA ARG A 108 4.56 -23.67 6.95
C ARG A 108 5.65 -24.23 7.89
N ALA A 109 5.46 -24.18 9.20
CA ALA A 109 6.35 -24.82 10.17
C ALA A 109 5.77 -26.15 10.64
#